data_AF-F3UFC6-F1
#
_entry.id   AF-F3UFC6-F1
#
_cell.length_a   1.000
_cell.length_b   1.000
_cell.length_c   1.000
_cell.angle_alpha   90.00
_cell.angle_beta   90.00
_cell.angle_gamma   90.00
#
_symmetry.space_group_name_H-M   'P 1'
#
loop_
_entity.id
_entity.type
_entity.pdbx_description
1 polymer ?
#
loop_
_entity_poly.entity_id
_entity_poly.type
_entity_poly.pdbx_seq_one_letter_code
_entity_poly.pdbx_strand_id
1 'polypeptide(L)'
;MVILFKAGSDLETVLTKMLVEMLEVKSDFEDTKDEDFSFEKDGVHYLFEFKGLTKDVKKSNISQLITHVHKYSEKNKVSDENIRRIIIVNRFKHVAPKDRPSVSHNVIDVAKNQVYNVLIIDTLHF
;
A
#
# COMPACT_ATOMS: atom_id res chain seq x y z
N MET A 1 18.69 5.36 -8.71
CA MET A 1 18.39 3.91 -8.58
C MET A 1 16.92 3.71 -8.86
N VAL A 2 16.54 2.87 -9.83
CA VAL A 2 15.14 2.78 -10.29
C VAL A 2 14.34 1.85 -9.39
N ILE A 3 13.39 2.41 -8.64
CA ILE A 3 12.47 1.70 -7.71
C ILE A 3 11.68 0.59 -8.41
N LEU A 4 11.44 0.73 -9.72
CA LEU A 4 10.62 -0.14 -10.57
C LEU A 4 11.07 -1.61 -10.65
N PHE A 5 12.24 -1.96 -10.12
CA PHE A 5 12.77 -3.33 -10.10
C PHE A 5 13.00 -3.88 -8.69
N LYS A 6 12.77 -3.07 -7.64
CA LYS A 6 12.99 -3.47 -6.24
C LYS A 6 11.83 -4.34 -5.72
N ALA A 7 12.13 -5.15 -4.71
CA ALA A 7 11.16 -5.96 -3.96
C ALA A 7 11.66 -6.21 -2.53
N GLY A 8 10.75 -6.56 -1.62
CA GLY A 8 11.08 -6.80 -0.21
C GLY A 8 11.57 -5.52 0.48
N SER A 9 12.50 -5.68 1.43
CA SER A 9 13.04 -4.59 2.27
C SER A 9 13.62 -3.42 1.47
N ASP A 10 14.14 -3.70 0.27
CA ASP A 10 14.69 -2.70 -0.63
C ASP A 10 13.64 -1.77 -1.22
N LEU A 11 12.44 -2.30 -1.49
CA LEU A 11 11.29 -1.54 -1.97
C LEU A 11 10.71 -0.71 -0.82
N GLU A 12 10.50 -1.36 0.32
CA GLU A 12 9.99 -0.77 1.55
C GLU A 12 10.81 0.44 1.99
N THR A 13 12.13 0.28 2.12
CA THR A 13 13.03 1.37 2.53
C THR A 13 12.90 2.61 1.64
N VAL A 14 12.77 2.43 0.33
CA VAL A 14 12.69 3.56 -0.59
C VAL A 14 11.31 4.20 -0.57
N LEU A 15 10.25 3.40 -0.54
CA LEU A 15 8.88 3.91 -0.47
C LEU A 15 8.64 4.65 0.86
N THR A 16 9.08 4.10 1.98
CA THR A 16 8.98 4.77 3.29
C THR A 16 9.68 6.12 3.27
N LYS A 17 10.91 6.21 2.75
CA LYS A 17 11.62 7.50 2.61
C LYS A 17 10.86 8.51 1.77
N MET A 18 10.34 8.08 0.62
CA MET A 18 9.54 8.95 -0.25
C MET A 18 8.26 9.43 0.44
N LEU A 19 7.54 8.55 1.11
CA LEU A 19 6.29 8.89 1.79
C LEU A 19 6.54 9.86 2.95
N VAL A 20 7.59 9.62 3.76
CA VAL A 20 7.99 10.53 4.84
C VAL A 20 8.31 11.93 4.30
N GLU A 21 9.07 12.02 3.21
CA GLU A 21 9.41 13.30 2.57
C GLU A 21 8.18 14.00 1.98
N MET A 22 7.36 13.26 1.21
CA MET A 22 6.19 13.82 0.52
C MET A 22 5.06 14.24 1.46
N LEU A 23 4.90 13.54 2.59
CA LEU A 23 3.78 13.74 3.51
C LEU A 23 4.18 14.55 4.76
N GLU A 24 5.45 14.93 4.85
CA GLU A 24 6.04 15.68 5.98
C GLU A 24 5.75 15.01 7.33
N VAL A 25 5.75 13.68 7.36
CA VAL A 25 5.49 12.88 8.57
C VAL A 25 6.78 12.80 9.38
N LYS A 26 6.73 13.17 10.67
CA LYS A 26 7.91 13.15 11.54
C LYS A 26 8.41 11.71 11.77
N SER A 27 9.73 11.57 11.85
CA SER A 27 10.46 10.32 12.15
C SER A 27 10.16 9.71 13.52
N ASP A 28 9.48 10.44 14.41
CA ASP A 28 9.08 9.96 15.74
C ASP A 28 7.89 8.98 15.65
N PHE A 29 7.38 8.73 14.45
CA PHE A 29 6.40 7.68 14.20
C PHE A 29 7.01 6.31 14.52
N GLU A 30 6.38 5.59 15.45
CA GLU A 30 6.83 4.28 15.89
C GLU A 30 6.31 3.22 14.92
N ASP A 31 7.17 2.78 14.00
CA ASP A 31 6.88 1.68 13.09
C ASP A 31 6.70 0.37 13.87
N THR A 32 5.45 -0.11 13.91
CA THR A 32 5.08 -1.30 14.68
C THR A 32 5.33 -2.62 13.95
N LYS A 33 5.77 -2.59 12.66
CA LYS A 33 6.06 -3.76 11.79
C LYS A 33 4.91 -4.75 11.55
N ASP A 34 3.70 -4.44 11.98
CA ASP A 34 2.51 -5.24 11.64
C ASP A 34 2.02 -4.95 10.20
N GLU A 35 2.38 -3.79 9.65
CA GLU A 35 2.21 -3.35 8.26
C GLU A 35 3.54 -2.77 7.73
N ASP A 36 3.68 -2.56 6.42
CA ASP A 36 4.95 -2.07 5.83
C ASP A 36 5.23 -0.59 6.15
N PHE A 37 4.17 0.22 6.32
CA PHE A 37 4.27 1.60 6.78
C PHE A 37 2.89 2.09 7.24
N SER A 38 2.84 2.88 8.31
CA SER A 38 1.62 3.59 8.69
C SER A 38 1.95 4.96 9.26
N PHE A 39 0.93 5.82 9.38
CA PHE A 39 1.01 7.03 10.19
C PHE A 39 -0.38 7.53 10.58
N GLU A 40 -0.44 8.36 11.61
CA GLU A 40 -1.63 9.12 11.98
C GLU A 40 -1.38 10.61 11.69
N LYS A 41 -2.40 11.27 11.14
CA LYS A 41 -2.42 12.73 10.97
C LYS A 41 -3.85 13.24 11.09
N ASP A 42 -4.05 14.21 11.98
CA ASP A 42 -5.33 14.90 12.21
C ASP A 42 -6.51 13.94 12.48
N GLY A 43 -6.27 12.85 13.21
CA GLY A 43 -7.25 11.82 13.56
C GLY A 43 -7.52 10.80 12.46
N VAL A 44 -6.79 10.86 11.34
CA VAL A 44 -6.89 9.91 10.22
C VAL A 44 -5.65 9.01 10.20
N HIS A 45 -5.89 7.71 10.16
CA HIS A 45 -4.83 6.69 10.15
C HIS A 45 -4.63 6.19 8.72
N TYR A 46 -3.38 6.21 8.24
CA TYR A 46 -3.02 5.76 6.92
C TYR A 46 -2.19 4.49 7.03
N LEU A 47 -2.68 3.39 6.48
CA LEU A 47 -2.02 2.10 6.50
C LEU A 47 -1.62 1.71 5.09
N PHE A 48 -0.33 1.40 4.91
CA PHE A 48 0.27 1.05 3.64
C PHE A 48 0.77 -0.39 3.63
N GLU A 49 0.51 -1.07 2.52
CA GLU A 49 1.15 -2.32 2.14
C GLU A 49 1.92 -2.11 0.84
N PHE A 50 3.16 -2.58 0.77
CA PHE A 50 4.05 -2.49 -0.37
C PHE A 50 4.25 -3.87 -1.02
N LYS A 51 4.07 -3.96 -2.34
CA LYS A 51 4.26 -5.23 -3.06
C LYS A 51 5.08 -5.05 -4.33
N GLY A 52 6.23 -5.71 -4.39
CA GLY A 52 6.97 -5.95 -5.63
C GLY A 52 6.54 -7.27 -6.27
N LEU A 53 5.70 -7.23 -7.30
CA LEU A 53 5.06 -8.41 -7.88
C LEU A 53 5.65 -8.76 -9.24
N THR A 54 5.84 -10.06 -9.52
CA THR A 54 6.19 -10.55 -10.86
C THR A 54 4.98 -10.67 -11.79
N LYS A 55 3.77 -10.53 -11.23
CA LYS A 55 2.48 -10.64 -11.92
C LYS A 55 1.59 -9.45 -11.52
N ASP A 56 0.34 -9.49 -11.95
CA ASP A 56 -0.68 -8.55 -11.49
C ASP A 56 -0.93 -8.66 -9.97
N VAL A 57 -1.48 -7.59 -9.40
CA VAL A 57 -2.06 -7.60 -8.05
C VAL A 57 -3.27 -8.54 -8.01
N LYS A 58 -3.48 -9.21 -6.90
CA LYS A 58 -4.57 -10.18 -6.72
C LYS A 58 -5.56 -9.70 -5.66
N LYS A 59 -6.80 -10.22 -5.74
CA LYS A 59 -7.81 -10.05 -4.68
C LYS A 59 -7.29 -10.44 -3.30
N SER A 60 -6.45 -11.48 -3.22
CA SER A 60 -5.84 -11.92 -1.96
C SER A 60 -4.88 -10.89 -1.36
N ASN A 61 -4.25 -10.02 -2.17
CA ASN A 61 -3.44 -8.93 -1.64
C ASN A 61 -4.32 -7.87 -0.95
N ILE A 62 -5.49 -7.60 -1.51
CA ILE A 62 -6.49 -6.72 -0.89
C ILE A 62 -6.97 -7.35 0.42
N SER A 63 -7.38 -8.63 0.41
CA SER A 63 -7.82 -9.32 1.62
C SER A 63 -6.76 -9.37 2.73
N GLN A 64 -5.47 -9.47 2.35
CA GLN A 64 -4.36 -9.40 3.30
C GLN A 64 -4.33 -8.02 3.98
N LEU A 65 -4.32 -6.93 3.22
CA LEU A 65 -4.36 -5.56 3.76
C LEU A 65 -5.55 -5.34 4.70
N ILE A 66 -6.74 -5.83 4.33
CA ILE A 66 -7.92 -5.73 5.20
C ILE A 66 -7.73 -6.46 6.53
N THR A 67 -7.06 -7.61 6.52
CA THR A 67 -6.73 -8.34 7.76
C THR A 67 -5.78 -7.52 8.66
N HIS A 68 -4.78 -6.85 8.08
CA HIS A 68 -3.89 -5.97 8.83
C HIS A 68 -4.65 -4.76 9.41
N VAL A 69 -5.54 -4.15 8.63
CA VAL A 69 -6.38 -3.03 9.07
C VAL A 69 -7.28 -3.41 10.24
N HIS A 70 -7.92 -4.57 10.22
CA HIS A 70 -8.75 -5.02 11.35
C HIS A 70 -7.92 -5.19 12.63
N LYS A 71 -6.74 -5.81 12.53
CA LYS A 71 -5.83 -5.94 13.69
C LYS A 71 -5.40 -4.58 14.23
N TYR A 72 -5.07 -3.65 13.35
CA TYR A 72 -4.69 -2.29 13.72
C TYR A 72 -5.83 -1.55 14.42
N SER A 73 -7.04 -1.62 13.86
CA SER A 73 -8.26 -1.02 14.41
C SER A 73 -8.52 -1.52 15.84
N GLU A 74 -8.48 -2.84 16.05
CA GLU A 74 -8.67 -3.46 17.36
C GLU A 74 -7.58 -3.05 18.37
N LYS A 75 -6.31 -3.13 17.97
CA LYS A 75 -5.14 -2.81 18.81
C LYS A 75 -5.16 -1.35 19.26
N ASN A 76 -5.46 -0.44 18.35
CA ASN A 76 -5.39 1.01 18.60
C ASN A 76 -6.75 1.62 19.00
N LYS A 77 -7.83 0.81 19.03
CA LYS A 77 -9.21 1.26 19.30
C LYS A 77 -9.65 2.38 18.35
N VAL A 78 -9.22 2.30 17.09
CA VAL A 78 -9.51 3.26 16.04
C VAL A 78 -10.67 2.74 15.21
N SER A 79 -11.65 3.58 14.94
CA SER A 79 -12.77 3.17 14.10
C SER A 79 -12.36 3.03 12.64
N ASP A 80 -12.92 2.03 11.97
CA ASP A 80 -12.54 1.61 10.63
C ASP A 80 -12.72 2.73 9.58
N GLU A 81 -13.70 3.62 9.76
CA GLU A 81 -13.95 4.78 8.87
C GLU A 81 -12.84 5.85 8.90
N ASN A 82 -12.05 5.89 9.98
CA ASN A 82 -10.91 6.78 10.14
C ASN A 82 -9.62 6.18 9.56
N ILE A 83 -9.68 4.97 9.00
CA ILE A 83 -8.53 4.29 8.40
C ILE A 83 -8.58 4.45 6.87
N ARG A 84 -7.47 4.93 6.31
CA ARG A 84 -7.18 4.94 4.88
C ARG A 84 -6.29 3.75 4.57
N ARG A 85 -6.75 2.92 3.63
CA ARG A 85 -6.14 1.64 3.28
C ARG A 85 -5.47 1.76 1.93
N ILE A 86 -4.15 1.68 1.89
CA ILE A 86 -3.37 1.90 0.66
C ILE A 86 -2.52 0.68 0.38
N ILE A 87 -2.51 0.24 -0.88
CA ILE A 87 -1.53 -0.71 -1.38
C ILE A 87 -0.72 -0.05 -2.50
N ILE A 88 0.59 0.01 -2.33
CA ILE A 88 1.53 0.47 -3.36
C ILE A 88 2.13 -0.76 -4.03
N VAL A 89 1.82 -0.94 -5.30
CA VAL A 89 2.25 -2.11 -6.07
C VAL A 89 3.24 -1.69 -7.14
N ASN A 90 4.32 -2.47 -7.26
CA ASN A 90 5.19 -2.48 -8.42
C ASN A 90 4.94 -3.80 -9.15
N ARG A 91 3.90 -3.81 -10.00
CA ARG A 91 3.46 -5.00 -10.73
C ARG A 91 4.38 -5.31 -11.90
N PHE A 92 4.42 -6.58 -12.29
CA PHE A 92 5.25 -7.04 -13.41
C PHE A 92 6.67 -6.46 -13.35
N LYS A 93 7.33 -6.54 -12.19
CA LYS A 93 8.59 -5.84 -11.89
C LYS A 93 9.76 -6.13 -12.86
N HIS A 94 9.64 -7.15 -13.72
CA HIS A 94 10.61 -7.48 -14.77
C HIS A 94 10.22 -6.97 -16.16
N VAL A 95 9.06 -6.32 -16.27
CA VAL A 95 8.51 -5.72 -17.50
C VAL A 95 8.61 -4.21 -17.38
N ALA A 96 8.98 -3.55 -18.49
CA ALA A 96 9.05 -2.10 -18.54
C ALA A 96 7.65 -1.48 -18.29
N PRO A 97 7.53 -0.35 -17.55
CA PRO A 97 6.24 0.22 -17.17
C PRO A 97 5.26 0.41 -18.34
N LYS A 98 5.74 0.91 -19.47
CA LYS A 98 4.95 1.14 -20.69
C LYS A 98 4.30 -0.13 -21.27
N ASP A 99 4.87 -1.31 -20.98
CA ASP A 99 4.44 -2.59 -21.51
C ASP A 99 3.62 -3.40 -20.49
N ARG A 100 3.38 -2.86 -19.29
CA ARG A 100 2.59 -3.53 -18.26
C ARG A 100 1.11 -3.46 -18.64
N PRO A 101 0.32 -4.54 -18.48
CA PRO A 101 -1.12 -4.45 -18.65
C PRO A 101 -1.74 -3.66 -17.50
N SER A 102 -2.89 -3.04 -17.73
CA SER A 102 -3.69 -2.40 -16.68
C SER A 102 -4.03 -3.38 -15.55
N VAL A 103 -4.29 -2.84 -14.35
CA VAL A 103 -4.78 -3.65 -13.23
C VAL A 103 -6.08 -4.34 -13.63
N SER A 104 -6.21 -5.64 -13.31
CA SER A 104 -7.44 -6.40 -13.57
C SER A 104 -8.68 -5.70 -12.99
N HIS A 105 -9.71 -5.50 -13.83
CA HIS A 105 -11.01 -4.93 -13.43
C HIS A 105 -11.61 -5.65 -12.21
N ASN A 106 -11.50 -6.97 -12.16
CA ASN A 106 -11.99 -7.77 -11.04
C ASN A 106 -11.31 -7.40 -9.70
N VAL A 107 -10.06 -6.93 -9.73
CA VAL A 107 -9.36 -6.46 -8.53
C VAL A 107 -9.76 -5.04 -8.20
N ILE A 108 -9.94 -4.19 -9.21
CA ILE A 108 -10.45 -2.82 -9.05
C ILE A 108 -11.83 -2.84 -8.39
N ASP A 109 -12.74 -3.69 -8.84
CA ASP A 109 -14.10 -3.80 -8.29
C ASP A 109 -14.08 -4.23 -6.82
N VAL A 110 -13.19 -5.16 -6.46
CA VAL A 110 -13.00 -5.60 -5.08
C VAL A 110 -12.42 -4.48 -4.23
N ALA A 111 -11.42 -3.75 -4.73
CA ALA A 111 -10.82 -2.63 -4.00
C ALA A 111 -11.80 -1.47 -3.79
N LYS A 112 -12.66 -1.17 -4.78
CA LYS A 112 -13.69 -0.13 -4.72
C LYS A 112 -14.92 -0.49 -3.89
N ASN A 113 -15.10 -1.77 -3.56
CA ASN A 113 -16.22 -2.20 -2.73
C ASN A 113 -16.25 -1.41 -1.41
N GLN A 114 -17.43 -0.97 -0.97
CA GLN A 114 -17.57 -0.12 0.22
C GLN A 114 -16.98 -0.74 1.49
N VAL A 115 -16.98 -2.08 1.61
CA VAL A 115 -16.38 -2.81 2.72
C VAL A 115 -14.85 -2.69 2.71
N TYR A 116 -14.23 -2.75 1.53
CA TYR A 116 -12.77 -2.75 1.42
C TYR A 116 -12.18 -1.36 1.20
N ASN A 117 -12.76 -0.54 0.32
CA ASN A 117 -12.37 0.84 0.05
C ASN A 117 -10.84 1.07 0.06
N VAL A 118 -10.13 0.30 -0.76
CA VAL A 118 -8.67 0.30 -0.85
C VAL A 118 -8.20 1.14 -2.03
N LEU A 119 -7.25 2.04 -1.77
CA LEU A 119 -6.52 2.75 -2.80
C LEU A 119 -5.37 1.87 -3.32
N ILE A 120 -5.40 1.54 -4.61
CA ILE A 120 -4.27 0.90 -5.31
C ILE A 120 -3.45 1.99 -5.99
N ILE A 121 -2.20 2.14 -5.58
CA ILE A 121 -1.21 2.98 -6.26
C ILE A 121 -0.30 2.06 -7.06
N ASP A 122 -0.20 2.27 -8.36
CA ASP A 122 0.65 1.49 -9.26
C ASP A 122 1.54 2.41 -10.09
N THR A 123 2.55 1.83 -10.74
CA THR A 123 3.49 2.56 -11.58
C THR A 123 2.79 3.19 -12.78
N LEU A 124 2.98 4.50 -12.97
CA LEU A 124 2.45 5.24 -14.12
C LEU A 124 3.01 4.71 -15.45
N HIS A 125 2.14 4.65 -16.45
CA HIS A 125 2.52 4.45 -17.84
C HIS A 125 2.82 5.86 -18.40
N PHE A 126 4.06 6.09 -18.82
CA PHE A 126 4.48 7.30 -19.55
C PHE A 126 4.64 6.97 -21.03
#